data_AF-A0A5E4EU54-F1
#
_entry.id   AF-A0A5E4EU54-F1
#
_cell.length_a   1.000
_cell.length_b   1.000
_cell.length_c   1.000
_cell.angle_alpha   90.00
_cell.angle_beta   90.00
_cell.angle_gamma   90.00
#
_symmetry.space_group_name_H-M   'P 1'
#
loop_
_entity.id
_entity.type
_entity.pdbx_description
1 polymer ?
#
loop_
_entity_poly.entity_id
_entity_poly.type
_entity_poly.pdbx_seq_one_letter_code
_entity_poly.pdbx_strand_id
1 'polypeptide(L)'
;MVLLQHTRKLSIGFGSPSTLCAGITVYASMVRHKMNQHGHMAVKFGKAFGLNVTIFSTSISKEGEALGQLGADNFVVSSDRNQMKALVVSVDFIIEIASGDHPFDPYMELLKLFYISNCMKTISGSVTGGTKDIQEMIDFCASYGIHPMIEIIPIKSANEAIERLLKSVVIYRFVIDIENYLK
;
A
#
# COMPACT_ATOMS: atom_id res chain seq x y z
N MET A 1 4.83 1.08 20.13
CA MET A 1 6.29 1.20 20.27
C MET A 1 6.84 -0.22 20.42
N VAL A 2 7.43 -0.78 19.36
CA VAL A 2 8.07 -2.10 19.36
C VAL A 2 9.52 -1.87 18.97
N LEU A 3 10.46 -2.20 19.86
CA LEU A 3 11.90 -2.14 19.58
C LEU A 3 12.31 -3.45 18.90
N LEU A 4 12.70 -3.36 17.63
CA LEU A 4 13.36 -4.44 16.89
C LEU A 4 14.84 -4.07 16.72
N GLN A 5 15.73 -4.74 17.45
CA GLN A 5 17.17 -4.70 17.17
C GLN A 5 17.46 -5.68 16.03
N HIS A 6 18.02 -5.19 14.92
CA HIS A 6 18.44 -6.01 13.79
C HIS A 6 19.96 -5.88 13.59
N THR A 7 20.66 -7.01 13.49
CA THR A 7 22.13 -7.13 13.51
C THR A 7 22.80 -7.05 12.12
N ARG A 8 22.05 -6.75 11.06
CA ARG A 8 22.59 -6.51 9.71
C ARG A 8 22.16 -5.12 9.23
N LYS A 9 23.12 -4.32 8.73
CA LYS A 9 22.86 -3.02 8.08
C LYS A 9 21.99 -3.25 6.84
N LEU A 10 20.67 -3.12 6.98
CA LEU A 10 19.77 -2.95 5.85
C LEU A 10 19.99 -1.55 5.26
N SER A 11 19.94 -1.43 3.93
CA SER A 11 19.90 -0.12 3.30
C SER A 11 18.67 0.64 3.79
N ILE A 12 18.80 1.97 3.95
CA ILE A 12 17.81 2.87 4.58
C ILE A 12 16.40 2.70 3.98
N GLY A 13 16.26 2.22 2.74
CA GLY A 13 14.98 1.90 2.12
C GLY A 13 14.24 0.69 2.73
N PHE A 14 14.93 -0.43 3.02
CA PHE A 14 14.27 -1.66 3.44
C PHE A 14 13.85 -1.65 4.91
N GLY A 15 14.67 -1.05 5.79
CA GLY A 15 14.38 -0.91 7.22
C GLY A 15 13.57 0.34 7.58
N SER A 16 13.08 1.10 6.60
CA SER A 16 12.38 2.34 6.87
C SER A 16 11.06 2.11 7.62
N PRO A 17 10.61 3.08 8.46
CA PRO A 17 9.29 3.04 9.10
C PRO A 17 8.12 2.87 8.12
N SER A 18 8.34 3.23 6.85
CA SER A 18 7.39 3.05 5.75
C SER A 18 7.11 1.58 5.47
N THR A 19 8.15 0.75 5.39
CA THR A 19 8.04 -0.70 5.19
C THR A 19 7.51 -1.38 6.46
N LEU A 20 8.03 -0.99 7.63
CA LEU A 20 7.70 -1.64 8.92
C LEU A 20 6.31 -1.32 9.47
N CYS A 21 5.58 -0.36 8.87
CA CYS A 21 4.21 -0.02 9.25
C CYS A 21 3.25 -0.25 8.07
N ALA A 22 3.29 0.60 7.03
CA ALA A 22 2.38 0.42 5.89
C ALA A 22 2.70 -0.84 5.08
N GLY A 23 3.98 -1.19 4.92
CA GLY A 23 4.36 -2.42 4.22
C GLY A 23 3.81 -3.66 4.92
N ILE A 24 3.93 -3.76 6.24
CA ILE A 24 3.49 -4.96 6.96
C ILE A 24 1.98 -5.06 7.10
N THR A 25 1.26 -3.95 7.33
CA THR A 25 -0.22 -3.97 7.42
C THR A 25 -0.81 -4.54 6.13
N VAL A 26 -0.21 -4.18 5.00
CA VAL A 26 -0.49 -4.77 3.71
C VAL A 26 -0.06 -6.23 3.71
N TYR A 27 1.25 -6.51 3.78
CA TYR A 27 1.86 -7.84 3.60
C TYR A 27 1.27 -8.93 4.52
N ALA A 28 0.84 -8.59 5.72
CA ALA A 28 0.19 -9.55 6.61
C ALA A 28 -1.24 -9.88 6.15
N SER A 29 -2.03 -8.87 5.76
CA SER A 29 -3.38 -9.07 5.20
C SER A 29 -3.34 -9.95 3.97
N MET A 30 -2.30 -9.75 3.20
CA MET A 30 -2.00 -10.45 1.98
C MET A 30 -1.84 -11.93 2.21
N VAL A 31 -0.73 -12.28 2.86
CA VAL A 31 -0.33 -13.66 3.10
C VAL A 31 -1.46 -14.41 3.82
N ARG A 32 -2.16 -13.74 4.74
CA ARG A 32 -3.29 -14.32 5.48
C ARG A 32 -4.47 -14.74 4.60
N HIS A 33 -4.82 -13.93 3.61
CA HIS A 33 -5.90 -14.26 2.68
C HIS A 33 -5.38 -15.03 1.46
N LYS A 34 -4.11 -15.49 1.50
CA LYS A 34 -3.39 -16.03 0.34
C LYS A 34 -3.46 -15.09 -0.85
N MET A 35 -3.62 -13.81 -0.52
CA MET A 35 -3.51 -12.72 -1.44
C MET A 35 -2.04 -12.41 -1.45
N ASN A 36 -1.50 -12.44 -2.61
CA ASN A 36 -0.21 -11.87 -2.88
C ASN A 36 -0.64 -10.47 -3.42
N GLN A 37 -0.18 -9.27 -3.00
CA GLN A 37 -0.58 -7.86 -3.43
C GLN A 37 -1.54 -6.84 -2.67
N HIS A 38 -1.07 -5.65 -2.16
CA HIS A 38 -1.87 -4.39 -1.95
C HIS A 38 -1.79 -3.44 -0.65
N GLY A 39 -0.91 -2.39 -0.54
CA GLY A 39 -1.09 -0.91 -0.24
C GLY A 39 0.16 0.01 -0.59
N HIS A 40 0.16 0.95 -1.58
CA HIS A 40 1.29 1.53 -2.44
C HIS A 40 2.54 0.66 -2.77
N MET A 41 3.19 0.12 -1.73
CA MET A 41 3.67 -1.27 -1.70
C MET A 41 2.59 -2.21 -2.23
N ALA A 42 1.36 -1.73 -2.39
CA ALA A 42 0.26 -2.38 -3.04
C ALA A 42 0.57 -2.81 -4.39
N VAL A 43 0.83 -1.80 -5.18
CA VAL A 43 1.01 -1.95 -6.59
C VAL A 43 2.38 -2.57 -6.77
N LYS A 44 3.37 -2.21 -5.94
CA LYS A 44 4.68 -2.87 -6.00
C LYS A 44 4.68 -4.35 -5.64
N PHE A 45 4.06 -4.73 -4.52
CA PHE A 45 3.73 -6.12 -4.23
C PHE A 45 2.92 -6.62 -5.42
N GLY A 46 1.78 -5.98 -5.69
CA GLY A 46 0.88 -5.97 -6.87
C GLY A 46 1.38 -6.55 -8.17
N LYS A 47 2.56 -6.08 -8.53
CA LYS A 47 3.27 -6.48 -9.71
C LYS A 47 4.27 -7.60 -9.41
N ALA A 48 4.99 -7.55 -8.30
CA ALA A 48 5.95 -8.58 -7.86
C ALA A 48 5.35 -9.99 -7.74
N PHE A 49 4.18 -10.16 -7.14
CA PHE A 49 3.46 -11.45 -7.16
C PHE A 49 2.59 -11.71 -8.43
N GLY A 50 2.73 -10.90 -9.49
CA GLY A 50 2.21 -11.20 -10.82
C GLY A 50 0.71 -10.99 -11.06
N LEU A 51 0.07 -10.03 -10.36
CA LEU A 51 -1.35 -9.77 -10.57
C LEU A 51 -1.60 -8.60 -11.54
N ASN A 52 -2.83 -8.55 -12.02
CA ASN A 52 -3.39 -7.39 -12.71
C ASN A 52 -3.92 -6.42 -11.64
N VAL A 53 -3.34 -5.22 -11.60
CA VAL A 53 -3.55 -4.22 -10.54
C VAL A 53 -4.34 -3.05 -11.09
N THR A 54 -5.52 -2.82 -10.50
CA THR A 54 -6.37 -1.66 -10.79
C THR A 54 -6.37 -0.71 -9.59
N ILE A 55 -6.05 0.57 -9.81
CA ILE A 55 -6.19 1.61 -8.79
C ILE A 55 -7.56 2.28 -8.93
N PHE A 56 -8.31 2.33 -7.83
CA PHE A 56 -9.52 3.15 -7.70
C PHE A 56 -9.19 4.45 -6.97
N SER A 57 -9.59 5.60 -7.52
CA SER A 57 -9.36 6.91 -6.92
C SER A 57 -10.46 7.89 -7.30
N THR A 58 -10.80 8.81 -6.40
CA THR A 58 -11.69 9.95 -6.73
C THR A 58 -10.95 11.07 -7.47
N SER A 59 -9.62 11.07 -7.44
CA SER A 59 -8.77 12.12 -8.02
C SER A 59 -8.13 11.63 -9.32
N ILE A 60 -8.62 12.11 -10.46
CA ILE A 60 -8.08 11.81 -11.80
C ILE A 60 -6.62 12.24 -11.96
N SER A 61 -6.19 13.27 -11.24
CA SER A 61 -4.80 13.76 -11.26
C SER A 61 -3.76 12.69 -10.86
N LYS A 62 -4.18 11.62 -10.18
CA LYS A 62 -3.31 10.51 -9.77
C LYS A 62 -3.10 9.45 -10.87
N GLU A 63 -3.79 9.53 -12.00
CA GLU A 63 -3.72 8.52 -13.07
C GLU A 63 -2.30 8.36 -13.63
N GLY A 64 -1.64 9.48 -13.96
CA GLY A 64 -0.28 9.43 -14.52
C GLY A 64 0.75 8.83 -13.55
N GLU A 65 0.59 9.09 -12.26
CA GLU A 65 1.40 8.49 -11.20
C GLU A 65 1.10 6.99 -11.03
N ALA A 66 -0.19 6.64 -11.02
CA ALA A 66 -0.67 5.26 -10.87
C ALA A 66 -0.15 4.34 -11.98
N LEU A 67 -0.27 4.76 -13.23
CA LEU A 67 0.14 3.96 -14.38
C LEU A 67 1.65 4.04 -14.61
N GLY A 68 2.23 5.24 -14.52
CA GLY A 68 3.63 5.47 -14.88
C GLY A 68 4.63 5.16 -13.77
N GLN A 69 4.40 5.66 -12.55
CA GLN A 69 5.36 5.54 -11.45
C GLN A 69 5.13 4.29 -10.60
N LEU A 70 3.86 3.98 -10.31
CA LEU A 70 3.50 2.82 -9.49
C LEU A 70 3.42 1.53 -10.31
N GLY A 71 3.13 1.62 -11.60
CA GLY A 71 3.06 0.48 -12.52
C GLY A 71 1.76 -0.32 -12.41
N ALA A 72 0.64 0.34 -12.07
CA ALA A 72 -0.68 -0.28 -12.15
C ALA A 72 -1.05 -0.55 -13.61
N ASP A 73 -1.82 -1.61 -13.86
CA ASP A 73 -2.30 -1.96 -15.20
C ASP A 73 -3.50 -1.09 -15.62
N ASN A 74 -4.33 -0.72 -14.64
CA ASN A 74 -5.54 0.07 -14.87
C ASN A 74 -5.73 1.15 -13.80
N PHE A 75 -6.41 2.23 -14.19
CA PHE A 75 -6.84 3.30 -13.29
C PHE A 75 -8.33 3.58 -13.50
N VAL A 76 -9.07 3.71 -12.41
CA VAL A 76 -10.52 3.89 -12.41
C VAL A 76 -10.88 5.07 -11.52
N VAL A 77 -11.63 6.00 -12.08
CA VAL A 77 -12.23 7.09 -11.31
C VAL A 77 -13.45 6.56 -10.56
N SER A 78 -13.36 6.39 -9.25
CA SER A 78 -14.41 5.71 -8.47
C SER A 78 -15.72 6.50 -8.36
N SER A 79 -15.68 7.82 -8.63
CA SER A 79 -16.87 8.66 -8.78
C SER A 79 -17.55 8.53 -10.14
N ASP A 80 -16.88 7.93 -11.14
CA ASP A 80 -17.46 7.67 -12.46
C ASP A 80 -18.23 6.35 -12.45
N ARG A 81 -19.56 6.46 -12.45
CA ARG A 81 -20.47 5.32 -12.44
C ARG A 81 -20.32 4.41 -13.66
N ASN A 82 -19.92 4.93 -14.81
CA ASN A 82 -19.78 4.12 -16.03
C ASN A 82 -18.53 3.26 -15.95
N GLN A 83 -17.41 3.82 -15.46
CA GLN A 83 -16.19 3.05 -15.23
C GLN A 83 -16.39 1.97 -14.16
N MET A 84 -17.06 2.30 -13.05
CA MET A 84 -17.38 1.33 -12.00
C MET A 84 -18.28 0.20 -12.52
N LYS A 85 -19.31 0.53 -13.31
CA LYS A 85 -20.22 -0.48 -13.90
C LYS A 85 -19.51 -1.45 -14.84
N ALA A 86 -18.48 -1.00 -15.56
CA ALA A 86 -17.71 -1.86 -16.46
C ALA A 86 -16.93 -2.97 -15.73
N LEU A 87 -16.77 -2.84 -14.41
CA LEU A 87 -15.98 -3.74 -13.57
C LEU A 87 -16.83 -4.58 -12.59
N VAL A 88 -18.16 -4.55 -12.72
CA VAL A 88 -19.05 -5.37 -11.90
C VAL A 88 -18.68 -6.85 -12.03
N VAL A 89 -18.49 -7.54 -10.90
CA VAL A 89 -18.16 -8.98 -10.83
C VAL A 89 -16.88 -9.31 -11.62
N SER A 90 -15.88 -8.42 -11.65
CA SER A 90 -14.64 -8.60 -12.39
C SER A 90 -13.39 -8.70 -11.51
N VAL A 91 -13.47 -8.29 -10.25
CA VAL A 91 -12.34 -8.18 -9.33
C VAL A 91 -12.33 -9.35 -8.34
N ASP A 92 -11.18 -9.99 -8.14
CA ASP A 92 -11.05 -11.12 -7.19
C ASP A 92 -10.94 -10.66 -5.73
N PHE A 93 -10.29 -9.52 -5.49
CA PHE A 93 -10.10 -8.94 -4.17
C PHE A 93 -9.87 -7.43 -4.24
N ILE A 94 -10.23 -6.72 -3.17
CA ILE A 94 -10.02 -5.28 -3.02
C ILE A 94 -9.28 -5.06 -1.71
N ILE A 95 -8.26 -4.20 -1.74
CA ILE A 95 -7.63 -3.72 -0.52
C ILE A 95 -7.88 -2.23 -0.37
N GLU A 96 -8.70 -1.92 0.62
CA GLU A 96 -9.09 -0.57 0.96
C GLU A 96 -8.01 0.08 1.84
N ILE A 97 -7.53 1.24 1.40
CA ILE A 97 -6.49 2.01 2.09
C ILE A 97 -6.86 3.48 2.24
N ALA A 98 -8.06 3.90 1.80
CA ALA A 98 -8.49 5.27 1.95
C ALA A 98 -8.75 5.58 3.44
N SER A 99 -8.24 6.73 3.86
CA SER A 99 -8.58 7.32 5.15
C SER A 99 -9.83 8.18 4.98
N GLY A 100 -10.82 7.98 5.85
CA GLY A 100 -12.07 8.76 5.86
C GLY A 100 -13.29 7.96 5.40
N ASP A 101 -14.47 8.48 5.72
CA ASP A 101 -15.73 7.80 5.44
C ASP A 101 -16.04 7.80 3.93
N HIS A 102 -16.35 6.62 3.41
CA HIS A 102 -16.75 6.43 2.02
C HIS A 102 -17.70 5.23 1.90
N PRO A 103 -18.58 5.20 0.89
CA PRO A 103 -19.50 4.09 0.69
C PRO A 103 -18.73 2.84 0.21
N PHE A 104 -18.94 1.72 0.89
CA PHE A 104 -18.32 0.44 0.54
C PHE A 104 -19.12 -0.34 -0.50
N ASP A 105 -20.45 -0.15 -0.57
CA ASP A 105 -21.36 -0.90 -1.43
C ASP A 105 -20.92 -0.93 -2.91
N PRO A 106 -20.51 0.20 -3.53
CA PRO A 106 -20.08 0.20 -4.93
C PRO A 106 -18.86 -0.68 -5.21
N TYR A 107 -17.96 -0.83 -4.24
CA TYR A 107 -16.77 -1.68 -4.36
C TYR A 107 -17.13 -3.15 -4.14
N MET A 108 -18.09 -3.44 -3.27
CA MET A 108 -18.58 -4.79 -3.07
C MET A 108 -19.21 -5.36 -4.35
N GLU A 109 -19.86 -4.54 -5.17
CA GLU A 109 -20.42 -4.95 -6.48
C GLU A 109 -19.36 -5.40 -7.50
N LEU A 110 -18.12 -4.95 -7.36
CA LEU A 110 -17.03 -5.30 -8.27
C LEU A 110 -16.48 -6.72 -8.01
N LEU A 111 -16.67 -7.23 -6.79
CA LEU A 111 -16.12 -8.52 -6.37
C LEU A 111 -16.83 -9.69 -7.08
N LYS A 112 -16.02 -10.61 -7.63
CA LYS A 112 -16.48 -11.87 -8.21
C LYS A 112 -17.27 -12.71 -7.21
N LEU A 113 -18.22 -13.48 -7.73
CA LEU A 113 -19.06 -14.38 -6.95
C LEU A 113 -18.60 -15.82 -7.13
N PHE A 114 -18.43 -16.56 -6.03
CA PHE A 114 -18.17 -18.00 -6.07
C PHE A 114 -19.50 -18.78 -6.18
N TYR A 115 -19.57 -19.71 -7.14
CA TYR A 115 -20.80 -20.23 -7.75
C TYR A 115 -21.53 -21.34 -6.98
N ILE A 116 -21.54 -21.33 -5.64
CA ILE A 116 -22.28 -22.33 -4.86
C ILE A 116 -23.19 -21.61 -3.87
N SER A 117 -24.35 -21.19 -4.39
CA SER A 117 -25.53 -20.69 -3.66
C SER A 117 -25.30 -19.56 -2.64
N ASN A 118 -25.72 -18.35 -3.03
CA ASN A 118 -25.65 -17.06 -2.32
C ASN A 118 -24.25 -16.41 -2.24
N CYS A 119 -24.20 -15.15 -2.69
CA CYS A 119 -23.03 -14.29 -2.84
C CYS A 119 -22.16 -14.19 -1.56
N MET A 120 -21.26 -15.15 -1.34
CA MET A 120 -20.31 -15.08 -0.24
C MET A 120 -19.20 -14.09 -0.56
N LYS A 121 -19.41 -12.82 -0.17
CA LYS A 121 -18.35 -11.80 -0.12
C LYS A 121 -17.84 -11.71 1.33
N THR A 122 -16.54 -11.55 1.50
CA THR A 122 -15.90 -11.47 2.81
C THR A 122 -15.28 -10.10 3.00
N ILE A 123 -15.51 -9.49 4.16
CA ILE A 123 -14.83 -8.28 4.62
C ILE A 123 -13.97 -8.67 5.82
N SER A 124 -12.70 -8.30 5.79
CA SER A 124 -11.71 -8.64 6.81
C SER A 124 -10.78 -7.45 7.03
N GLY A 125 -10.38 -7.24 8.28
CA GLY A 125 -9.49 -6.16 8.67
C GLY A 125 -8.17 -6.70 9.22
N SER A 126 -7.09 -5.95 9.02
CA SER A 126 -5.78 -6.22 9.61
C SER A 126 -5.17 -4.92 10.11
N VAL A 127 -4.62 -4.96 11.33
CA VAL A 127 -4.00 -3.78 11.96
C VAL A 127 -2.48 -3.80 11.77
N THR A 128 -1.86 -4.98 11.84
CA THR A 128 -0.41 -5.18 11.70
C THR A 128 -0.08 -6.68 11.51
N GLY A 129 1.20 -7.00 11.26
CA GLY A 129 1.72 -8.37 11.21
C GLY A 129 2.61 -8.72 12.41
N GLY A 130 2.84 -10.03 12.62
CA GLY A 130 3.78 -10.53 13.62
C GLY A 130 5.23 -10.28 13.24
N THR A 131 6.16 -10.49 14.18
CA THR A 131 7.61 -10.31 13.93
C THR A 131 8.14 -11.23 12.83
N LYS A 132 7.61 -12.44 12.72
CA LYS A 132 7.93 -13.39 11.64
C LYS A 132 7.47 -12.84 10.28
N ASP A 133 6.22 -12.36 10.20
CA ASP A 133 5.65 -11.79 8.98
C ASP A 133 6.45 -10.56 8.52
N ILE A 134 6.94 -9.74 9.47
CA ILE A 134 7.81 -8.60 9.20
C ILE A 134 9.12 -9.05 8.56
N GLN A 135 9.75 -10.11 9.09
CA GLN A 135 11.00 -10.60 8.53
C GLN A 135 10.79 -11.16 7.12
N GLU A 136 9.75 -11.97 6.93
CA GLU A 136 9.40 -12.51 5.61
C GLU A 136 9.11 -11.39 4.60
N MET A 137 8.40 -10.34 5.01
CA MET A 137 8.16 -9.16 4.20
C MET A 137 9.45 -8.45 3.79
N ILE A 138 10.38 -8.25 4.74
CA ILE A 138 11.66 -7.58 4.46
C ILE A 138 12.47 -8.40 3.45
N ASP A 139 12.55 -9.72 3.66
CA ASP A 139 13.27 -10.64 2.77
C ASP A 139 12.64 -10.65 1.37
N PHE A 140 11.31 -10.64 1.28
CA PHE A 140 10.56 -10.50 0.03
C PHE A 140 10.85 -9.16 -0.66
N CYS A 141 10.82 -8.04 0.08
CA CYS A 141 11.14 -6.74 -0.48
C CYS A 141 12.56 -6.73 -1.05
N ALA A 142 13.52 -7.34 -0.34
CA ALA A 142 14.90 -7.44 -0.78
C ALA A 142 15.05 -8.29 -2.05
N SER A 143 14.35 -9.42 -2.17
CA SER A 143 14.45 -10.30 -3.35
C SER A 143 13.84 -9.70 -4.60
N TYR A 144 12.78 -8.89 -4.46
CA TYR A 144 12.07 -8.26 -5.58
C TYR A 144 12.48 -6.80 -5.84
N GLY A 145 13.47 -6.27 -5.11
CA GLY A 145 13.90 -4.88 -5.25
C GLY A 145 12.82 -3.86 -4.92
N ILE A 146 11.90 -4.20 -4.01
CA ILE A 146 10.78 -3.34 -3.65
C ILE A 146 11.23 -2.33 -2.61
N HIS A 147 11.29 -1.08 -3.04
CA HIS A 147 11.64 0.05 -2.17
C HIS A 147 10.45 1.00 -2.01
N PRO A 148 10.15 1.46 -0.79
CA PRO A 148 9.22 2.56 -0.61
C PRO A 148 9.83 3.83 -1.23
N MET A 149 8.96 4.66 -1.80
CA MET A 149 9.39 6.00 -2.22
C MET A 149 9.45 6.88 -0.98
N ILE A 150 10.63 7.42 -0.71
CA ILE A 150 10.92 8.19 0.49
C ILE A 150 11.62 9.50 0.13
N GLU A 151 11.28 10.53 0.88
CA GLU A 151 12.04 11.78 0.93
C GLU A 151 12.80 11.81 2.26
N ILE A 152 14.12 11.84 2.19
CA ILE A 152 14.98 11.91 3.38
C ILE A 152 15.09 13.38 3.81
N ILE A 153 14.74 13.66 5.06
CA ILE A 153 14.76 15.02 5.62
C ILE A 153 15.71 15.09 6.83
N PRO A 154 16.44 16.20 7.01
CA PRO A 154 17.21 16.42 8.22
C PRO A 154 16.27 16.72 9.40
N ILE A 155 16.67 16.34 10.62
CA ILE A 155 15.86 16.57 11.83
C ILE A 155 15.49 18.05 12.05
N LYS A 156 16.35 18.99 11.60
CA LYS A 156 16.11 20.43 11.69
C LYS A 156 14.87 20.88 10.92
N SER A 157 14.51 20.17 9.85
CA SER A 157 13.36 20.47 8.99
C SER A 157 12.11 19.66 9.38
N ALA A 158 12.11 18.98 10.53
CA ALA A 158 10.99 18.13 10.94
C ALA A 158 9.66 18.89 11.05
N ASN A 159 9.67 20.13 11.57
CA ASN A 159 8.46 20.95 11.68
C ASN A 159 7.90 21.34 10.31
N GLU A 160 8.77 21.75 9.38
CA GLU A 160 8.38 22.05 8.00
C GLU A 160 7.82 20.80 7.29
N ALA A 161 8.42 19.65 7.51
CA ALA A 161 7.93 18.39 6.97
C ALA A 161 6.53 18.03 7.50
N ILE A 162 6.23 18.32 8.78
CA ILE A 162 4.88 18.15 9.33
C ILE A 162 3.88 19.09 8.61
N GLU A 163 4.23 20.35 8.37
CA GLU A 163 3.37 21.28 7.63
C GLU A 163 3.12 20.82 6.18
N ARG A 164 4.15 20.31 5.50
CA ARG A 164 4.04 19.74 4.16
C ARG A 164 3.16 18.49 4.14
N LEU A 165 3.26 17.65 5.16
CA LEU A 165 2.42 16.47 5.33
C LEU A 165 0.95 16.85 5.48
N LEU A 166 0.64 17.85 6.31
CA LEU A 166 -0.72 18.36 6.49
C LEU A 166 -1.30 18.94 5.19
N LYS A 167 -0.45 19.60 4.38
CA LYS A 167 -0.83 20.14 3.07
C LYS A 167 -0.84 19.10 1.95
N SER A 168 -0.53 17.83 2.23
CA SER A 168 -0.42 16.75 1.24
C SER A 168 0.59 17.02 0.10
N VAL A 169 1.65 17.80 0.37
CA VAL A 169 2.71 18.16 -0.60
C VAL A 169 3.92 17.23 -0.45
N VAL A 170 3.67 15.95 -0.18
CA VAL A 170 4.69 14.94 0.11
C VAL A 170 4.66 13.87 -0.95
N ILE A 171 5.83 13.49 -1.46
CA ILE A 171 5.99 12.33 -2.32
C ILE A 171 6.05 11.09 -1.42
N TYR A 172 4.86 10.54 -1.13
CA TYR A 172 4.57 9.34 -0.32
C TYR A 172 4.97 9.36 1.16
N ARG A 173 6.26 9.44 1.51
CA ARG A 173 6.76 9.23 2.87
C ARG A 173 8.00 10.06 3.17
N PHE A 174 8.03 10.69 4.34
CA PHE A 174 9.27 11.25 4.90
C PHE A 174 10.03 10.21 5.73
N VAL A 175 11.36 10.28 5.66
CA VAL A 175 12.26 9.56 6.58
C VAL A 175 13.23 10.58 7.17
N ILE A 176 13.23 10.71 8.50
CA ILE A 176 14.15 11.61 9.19
C ILE A 176 15.53 10.95 9.26
N ASP A 177 16.54 11.66 8.77
CA ASP A 177 17.94 11.27 8.92
C ASP A 177 18.45 11.67 10.31
N ILE A 178 18.64 10.65 11.15
CA ILE A 178 19.17 10.80 12.52
C ILE A 178 20.70 10.65 12.52
N GLU A 179 21.27 9.85 11.61
CA GLU A 179 22.68 9.50 11.64
C GLU A 179 23.56 10.73 11.37
N ASN A 180 23.18 11.55 10.38
CA ASN A 180 23.95 12.74 10.02
C ASN A 180 23.77 13.90 11.00
N TYR A 181 22.83 13.82 11.94
CA TYR A 181 22.69 14.80 13.02
C TYR A 181 23.55 14.48 14.24
N LEU A 182 23.87 13.20 14.46
CA LEU A 182 24.64 12.73 15.63
C LEU A 182 26.16 12.75 15.43
N LYS A 183 26.63 13.11 14.23
CA LYS A 183 28.06 13.28 13.89
C LYS A 183 28.47 14.73 14.13
#